data_AF-A0A661XNV1-F1
#
_entry.id   AF-A0A661XNV1-F1
#
_cell.length_a   1.000
_cell.length_b   1.000
_cell.length_c   1.000
_cell.angle_alpha   90.00
_cell.angle_beta   90.00
_cell.angle_gamma   90.00
#
_symmetry.space_group_name_H-M   'P 1'
#
loop_
_entity.id
_entity.type
_entity.pdbx_description
1 polymer ?
#
loop_
_entity_poly.entity_id
_entity_poly.type
_entity_poly.pdbx_seq_one_letter_code
_entity_poly.pdbx_strand_id
1 'polypeptide(L)'
;MKYLKGLAIVFLLVGAVSCSQEKKADELSIQFEKYTLENGLDVVLHQDKSDPIVSVAIMYHVGSNREVPGRTGFAHLFEHMLFQESENIPQDQFFKKIQDAGGTLNGGTWTDGTVYYEIVPNNALEMVLWMESDRMGYMINTVTQAAFMNQQEVVQNEKRQRVDNNPYGHTDYVIDKNIYPEGHPYNWQVIGELVDLQNATVADVKDFHHNFYDPNNATLVIAGDFKEKEAKKLVEKYFGEIKRG
;
A
#
# COMPACT_ATOMS: atom_id res chain seq x y z
N MET A 1 -88.09 38.50 -7.66
CA MET A 1 -88.72 37.40 -6.92
C MET A 1 -87.83 36.16 -7.09
N LYS A 2 -87.40 35.57 -5.97
CA LYS A 2 -86.96 34.18 -5.80
C LYS A 2 -85.57 33.74 -6.33
N TYR A 3 -84.64 33.78 -5.39
CA TYR A 3 -83.53 32.85 -5.10
C TYR A 3 -83.65 31.43 -5.67
N LEU A 4 -82.51 30.84 -6.09
CA LEU A 4 -82.06 29.48 -5.74
C LEU A 4 -80.57 29.32 -6.15
N LYS A 5 -79.65 29.27 -5.17
CA LYS A 5 -78.90 28.08 -4.70
C LYS A 5 -77.93 27.45 -5.71
N GLY A 6 -76.65 27.36 -5.35
CA GLY A 6 -75.73 26.42 -6.00
C GLY A 6 -74.24 26.66 -5.77
N LEU A 7 -73.78 26.34 -4.56
CA LEU A 7 -72.44 25.82 -4.21
C LEU A 7 -71.37 25.81 -5.33
N ALA A 8 -70.35 26.68 -5.24
CA ALA A 8 -69.09 26.50 -5.97
C ALA A 8 -67.94 26.50 -4.96
N ILE A 9 -67.23 25.39 -4.97
CA ILE A 9 -66.20 24.95 -4.04
C ILE A 9 -65.03 25.95 -4.03
N VAL A 10 -64.74 26.53 -2.87
CA VAL A 10 -63.47 27.21 -2.62
C VAL A 10 -62.41 26.13 -2.48
N PHE A 11 -61.72 25.82 -3.58
CA PHE A 11 -60.52 24.99 -3.54
C PHE A 11 -59.44 25.79 -2.81
N LEU A 12 -59.18 25.42 -1.55
CA LEU A 12 -57.98 25.77 -0.81
C LEU A 12 -56.77 25.26 -1.61
N LEU A 13 -56.14 26.15 -2.37
CA LEU A 13 -54.75 25.99 -2.82
C LEU A 13 -53.86 26.20 -1.60
N VAL A 14 -53.80 25.20 -0.72
CA VAL A 14 -52.65 25.01 0.16
C VAL A 14 -51.52 24.62 -0.77
N GLY A 15 -50.78 25.64 -1.24
CA GLY A 15 -49.51 25.44 -1.90
C GLY A 15 -48.64 24.66 -0.94
N ALA A 16 -48.43 23.38 -1.25
CA ALA A 16 -47.39 22.58 -0.65
C ALA A 16 -46.06 23.25 -1.03
N VAL A 17 -45.64 24.21 -0.20
CA VAL A 17 -44.23 24.56 -0.08
C VAL A 17 -43.59 23.36 0.60
N SER A 18 -43.40 22.31 -0.20
CA SER A 18 -42.46 21.25 0.12
C SER A 18 -41.11 21.93 0.10
N CYS A 19 -40.67 22.43 1.25
CA CYS A 19 -39.27 22.76 1.47
C CYS A 19 -38.47 21.48 1.22
N SER A 20 -38.05 21.29 -0.02
CA SER A 20 -36.88 20.48 -0.33
C SER A 20 -35.68 21.25 0.24
N GLN A 21 -35.48 21.15 1.56
CA GLN A 21 -34.13 21.25 2.08
C GLN A 21 -33.37 20.08 1.48
N GLU A 22 -32.70 20.33 0.35
CA GLU A 22 -31.57 19.52 -0.04
C GLU A 22 -30.63 19.52 1.16
N LYS A 23 -30.64 18.40 1.90
CA LYS A 23 -29.51 18.08 2.75
C LYS A 23 -28.33 18.02 1.79
N LYS A 24 -27.52 19.07 1.73
CA LYS A 24 -26.12 18.91 1.33
C LYS A 24 -25.60 17.80 2.24
N ALA A 25 -25.43 16.61 1.68
CA ALA A 25 -24.54 15.66 2.29
C ALA A 25 -23.24 16.42 2.47
N ASP A 26 -22.73 16.50 3.70
CA ASP A 26 -21.35 16.96 3.89
C ASP A 26 -20.49 16.01 3.05
N GLU A 27 -20.06 16.50 1.90
CA GLU A 27 -19.18 15.76 1.01
C GLU A 27 -17.86 15.61 1.76
N LEU A 28 -17.53 14.36 2.12
CA LEU A 28 -16.29 14.07 2.82
C LEU A 28 -15.13 14.52 1.94
N SER A 29 -14.51 15.64 2.30
CA SER A 29 -13.38 16.23 1.58
C SER A 29 -12.13 16.14 2.46
N ILE A 30 -11.18 15.31 2.06
CA ILE A 30 -9.86 15.22 2.67
C ILE A 30 -8.93 16.17 1.91
N GLN A 31 -8.42 17.21 2.59
CA GLN A 31 -7.48 18.15 1.98
C GLN A 31 -6.09 17.50 1.90
N PHE A 32 -5.50 17.44 0.71
CA PHE A 32 -4.14 16.92 0.53
C PHE A 32 -3.38 17.73 -0.53
N GLU A 33 -2.06 17.72 -0.44
CA GLU A 33 -1.17 18.19 -1.49
C GLU A 33 -0.59 16.98 -2.24
N LYS A 34 -0.57 17.03 -3.57
CA LYS A 34 0.11 16.02 -4.40
C LYS A 34 1.15 16.70 -5.29
N TYR A 35 2.35 16.12 -5.35
CA TYR A 35 3.41 16.51 -6.28
C TYR A 35 4.24 15.28 -6.68
N THR A 36 5.09 15.45 -7.68
CA THR A 36 5.97 14.39 -8.18
C THR A 36 7.41 14.90 -8.15
N LEU A 37 8.34 14.11 -7.62
CA LEU A 37 9.79 14.39 -7.66
C LEU A 37 10.34 14.27 -9.08
N GLU A 38 11.53 14.81 -9.35
CA GLU A 38 12.18 14.70 -10.66
C GLU A 38 12.46 13.23 -11.06
N ASN A 39 12.75 12.38 -10.08
CA ASN A 39 12.94 10.93 -10.31
C ASN A 39 11.63 10.16 -10.53
N GLY A 40 10.48 10.82 -10.44
CA GLY A 40 9.16 10.23 -10.72
C GLY A 40 8.39 9.73 -9.50
N LEU A 41 8.94 9.84 -8.28
CA LEU A 41 8.19 9.50 -7.06
C LEU A 41 6.97 10.40 -6.90
N ASP A 42 5.78 9.81 -6.90
CA ASP A 42 4.56 10.50 -6.53
C ASP A 42 4.51 10.67 -5.01
N VAL A 43 4.21 11.88 -4.54
CA VAL A 43 4.15 12.22 -3.12
C VAL A 43 2.81 12.84 -2.79
N VAL A 44 2.15 12.32 -1.76
CA VAL A 44 0.88 12.81 -1.21
C VAL A 44 1.08 13.23 0.24
N LEU A 45 0.73 14.47 0.56
CA LEU A 45 0.82 15.02 1.90
C LEU A 45 -0.57 15.37 2.42
N HIS A 46 -0.92 14.85 3.59
CA HIS A 46 -2.13 15.21 4.31
C HIS A 46 -1.76 15.68 5.72
N GLN A 47 -1.75 16.99 5.95
CA GLN A 47 -1.47 17.53 7.28
C GLN A 47 -2.72 17.42 8.17
N ASP A 48 -2.57 16.71 9.29
CA ASP A 48 -3.57 16.63 10.36
C ASP A 48 -2.89 16.85 11.72
N LYS A 49 -3.38 17.80 12.51
CA LYS A 49 -2.79 18.18 13.81
C LYS A 49 -3.59 17.67 15.00
N SER A 50 -4.51 16.72 14.79
CA SER A 50 -5.34 16.16 15.86
C SER A 50 -4.50 15.47 16.94
N ASP A 51 -3.45 14.75 16.53
CA ASP A 51 -2.60 13.91 17.36
C ASP A 51 -1.13 14.08 16.97
N PRO A 52 -0.17 14.01 17.91
CA PRO A 52 1.26 14.20 17.65
C PRO A 52 1.91 12.95 17.00
N ILE A 53 1.24 12.37 16.02
CA ILE A 53 1.68 11.18 15.28
C ILE A 53 1.68 11.45 13.78
N VAL A 54 2.48 10.69 13.05
CA VAL A 54 2.55 10.71 11.59
C VAL A 54 2.54 9.28 11.07
N SER A 55 1.77 9.06 10.02
CA SER A 55 1.77 7.85 9.21
C SER A 55 2.56 8.13 7.94
N VAL A 56 3.56 7.29 7.67
CA VAL A 56 4.28 7.23 6.39
C VAL A 56 3.92 5.92 5.74
N ALA A 57 3.57 5.94 4.45
CA ALA A 57 3.31 4.74 3.69
C ALA A 57 3.91 4.86 2.29
N ILE A 58 4.51 3.76 1.81
CA ILE A 58 4.94 3.64 0.42
C ILE A 58 4.13 2.54 -0.24
N MET A 59 3.40 2.91 -1.28
CA MET A 59 2.70 1.99 -2.16
C MET A 59 3.54 1.78 -3.42
N TYR A 60 4.07 0.57 -3.60
CA TYR A 60 4.64 0.16 -4.88
C TYR A 60 3.53 -0.39 -5.77
N HIS A 61 3.48 0.04 -7.03
CA HIS A 61 2.46 -0.38 -8.00
C HIS A 61 2.81 -1.74 -8.63
N VAL A 62 3.10 -2.72 -7.78
CA VAL A 62 3.44 -4.09 -8.12
C VAL A 62 2.76 -5.02 -7.13
N GLY A 63 2.11 -6.05 -7.63
CA GLY A 63 1.58 -7.14 -6.83
C GLY A 63 1.82 -8.46 -7.55
N SER A 64 1.13 -9.52 -7.14
CA SER A 64 1.29 -10.82 -7.79
C SER A 64 0.88 -10.81 -9.28
N ASN A 65 0.07 -9.84 -9.73
CA ASN A 65 -0.34 -9.70 -11.12
C ASN A 65 0.80 -9.30 -12.09
N ARG A 66 1.99 -8.97 -11.58
CA ARG A 66 3.19 -8.67 -12.36
C ARG A 66 4.18 -9.83 -12.43
N GLU A 67 3.83 -10.96 -11.82
CA GLU A 67 4.63 -12.18 -11.86
C GLU A 67 4.45 -12.93 -13.18
N VAL A 68 5.30 -13.93 -13.41
CA VAL A 68 5.19 -14.82 -14.56
C VAL A 68 4.96 -16.26 -14.10
N PRO A 69 4.22 -17.08 -14.88
CA PRO A 69 4.07 -18.50 -14.58
C PRO A 69 5.43 -19.19 -14.42
N GLY A 70 5.58 -20.02 -13.39
CA GLY A 70 6.87 -20.64 -13.03
C GLY A 70 7.72 -19.80 -12.07
N ARG A 71 7.25 -18.57 -11.73
CA ARG A 71 7.86 -17.61 -10.80
C ARG A 71 6.79 -16.89 -9.97
N THR A 72 5.75 -17.60 -9.54
CA THR A 72 4.71 -17.03 -8.67
C THR A 72 5.16 -16.89 -7.21
N GLY A 73 4.57 -15.95 -6.48
CA GLY A 73 4.86 -15.67 -5.06
C GLY A 73 6.03 -14.72 -4.82
N PHE A 74 6.58 -14.14 -5.89
CA PHE A 74 7.70 -13.22 -5.85
C PHE A 74 7.37 -11.89 -5.20
N ALA A 75 6.20 -11.31 -5.47
CA ALA A 75 5.80 -10.05 -4.86
C ALA A 75 5.76 -10.17 -3.32
N HIS A 76 5.20 -11.26 -2.82
CA HIS A 76 5.14 -11.55 -1.39
C HIS A 76 6.51 -11.90 -0.80
N LEU A 77 7.31 -12.72 -1.50
CA LEU A 77 8.69 -13.00 -1.08
C LEU A 77 9.54 -11.73 -1.03
N PHE A 78 9.34 -10.80 -1.97
CA PHE A 78 10.05 -9.53 -2.00
C PHE A 78 9.68 -8.64 -0.81
N GLU A 79 8.42 -8.68 -0.38
CA GLU A 79 7.98 -8.00 0.83
C GLU A 79 8.68 -8.50 2.09
N HIS A 80 8.84 -9.81 2.24
CA HIS A 80 9.67 -10.39 3.30
C HIS A 80 11.13 -9.96 3.22
N MET A 81 11.70 -9.94 2.01
CA MET A 81 13.10 -9.54 1.79
C MET A 81 13.35 -8.06 2.14
N LEU A 82 12.41 -7.18 1.83
CA LEU A 82 12.48 -5.74 2.15
C LEU A 82 12.56 -5.48 3.65
N PHE A 83 12.05 -6.39 4.46
CA PHE A 83 12.11 -6.31 5.92
C PHE A 83 13.42 -6.83 6.53
N GLN A 84 14.30 -7.45 5.74
CA GLN A 84 15.56 -8.00 6.24
C GLN A 84 16.59 -6.89 6.51
N GLU A 85 17.28 -6.43 5.48
CA GLU A 85 18.46 -5.58 5.61
C GLU A 85 18.57 -4.63 4.41
N SER A 86 19.00 -3.40 4.64
CA SER A 86 19.42 -2.44 3.60
C SER A 86 20.82 -1.92 3.93
N GLU A 87 21.45 -1.20 3.00
CA GLU A 87 22.88 -0.87 3.08
C GLU A 87 23.25 -0.14 4.39
N ASN A 88 22.31 0.64 4.96
CA ASN A 88 22.53 1.36 6.21
C ASN A 88 21.71 0.82 7.39
N ILE A 89 20.83 -0.17 7.19
CA ILE A 89 19.98 -0.75 8.22
C ILE A 89 20.20 -2.27 8.26
N PRO A 90 20.94 -2.77 9.27
CA PRO A 90 21.23 -4.20 9.41
C PRO A 90 19.97 -5.05 9.64
N GLN A 91 20.13 -6.36 9.51
CA GLN A 91 19.09 -7.34 9.79
C GLN A 91 18.36 -7.10 11.13
N ASP A 92 17.03 -7.20 11.09
CA ASP A 92 16.12 -7.01 12.23
C ASP A 92 16.16 -5.61 12.89
N GLN A 93 16.94 -4.65 12.35
CA GLN A 93 17.03 -3.30 12.92
C GLN A 93 15.90 -2.40 12.49
N PHE A 94 15.26 -2.65 11.34
CA PHE A 94 14.16 -1.82 10.85
C PHE A 94 13.00 -1.80 11.86
N PHE A 95 12.46 -2.97 12.20
CA PHE A 95 11.41 -3.11 13.21
C PHE A 95 11.83 -2.54 14.55
N LYS A 96 13.05 -2.87 14.99
CA LYS A 96 13.57 -2.44 16.29
C LYS A 96 13.63 -0.92 16.41
N LYS A 97 14.13 -0.21 15.40
CA LYS A 97 14.24 1.26 15.41
C LYS A 97 12.88 1.93 15.50
N ILE A 98 11.89 1.45 14.74
CA ILE A 98 10.52 1.97 14.79
C ILE A 98 9.89 1.73 16.17
N GLN A 99 10.03 0.52 16.72
CA GLN A 99 9.50 0.17 18.04
C GLN A 99 10.19 0.95 19.17
N ASP A 100 11.52 1.10 19.11
CA ASP A 100 12.29 1.89 20.08
C ASP A 100 11.91 3.39 20.02
N ALA A 101 11.44 3.88 18.87
CA ALA A 101 10.86 5.22 18.71
C ALA A 101 9.39 5.32 19.16
N GLY A 102 8.78 4.23 19.63
CA GLY A 102 7.39 4.17 20.09
C GLY A 102 6.36 4.03 18.98
N GLY A 103 6.78 3.63 17.77
CA GLY A 103 5.90 3.43 16.62
C GLY A 103 5.48 1.99 16.38
N THR A 104 4.63 1.81 15.37
CA THR A 104 4.24 0.52 14.81
C THR A 104 4.46 0.53 13.31
N LEU A 105 4.59 -0.65 12.70
CA LEU A 105 4.79 -0.79 11.26
C LEU A 105 4.16 -2.08 10.76
N ASN A 106 3.89 -2.15 9.47
CA ASN A 106 3.59 -3.41 8.79
C ASN A 106 3.81 -3.29 7.27
N GLY A 107 3.71 -4.42 6.59
CA GLY A 107 3.64 -4.52 5.14
C GLY A 107 2.42 -5.31 4.70
N GLY A 108 2.11 -5.25 3.41
CA GLY A 108 1.08 -6.07 2.82
C GLY A 108 1.22 -6.13 1.32
N THR A 109 1.08 -7.34 0.78
CA THR A 109 1.08 -7.59 -0.67
C THR A 109 -0.29 -8.09 -1.10
N TRP A 110 -0.79 -7.59 -2.22
CA TRP A 110 -2.00 -8.10 -2.88
C TRP A 110 -1.72 -8.34 -4.35
N THR A 111 -2.78 -8.61 -5.10
CA THR A 111 -2.70 -8.86 -6.53
C THR A 111 -2.19 -7.65 -7.31
N ASP A 112 -2.53 -6.42 -6.89
CA ASP A 112 -2.24 -5.20 -7.67
C ASP A 112 -1.22 -4.24 -7.04
N GLY A 113 -0.77 -4.50 -5.81
CA GLY A 113 0.13 -3.58 -5.11
C GLY A 113 0.81 -4.21 -3.91
N THR A 114 1.82 -3.49 -3.41
CA THR A 114 2.51 -3.81 -2.17
C THR A 114 2.70 -2.52 -1.38
N VAL A 115 2.27 -2.51 -0.12
CA VAL A 115 2.41 -1.38 0.78
C VAL A 115 3.35 -1.70 1.92
N TYR A 116 4.10 -0.69 2.34
CA TYR A 116 4.77 -0.64 3.62
C TYR A 116 4.33 0.62 4.33
N TYR A 117 4.12 0.55 5.64
CA TYR A 117 3.75 1.73 6.40
C TYR A 117 4.25 1.69 7.84
N GLU A 118 4.49 2.89 8.37
CA GLU A 118 4.96 3.15 9.71
C GLU A 118 4.09 4.24 10.34
N ILE A 119 3.64 4.02 11.57
CA ILE A 119 2.95 5.02 12.38
C ILE A 119 3.85 5.34 13.56
N VAL A 120 4.34 6.58 13.62
CA VAL A 120 5.34 7.01 14.61
C VAL A 120 4.96 8.35 15.25
N PRO A 121 5.51 8.70 16.43
CA PRO A 121 5.48 10.06 16.94
C PRO A 121 6.07 11.05 15.92
N ASN A 122 5.52 12.27 15.83
CA ASN A 122 5.89 13.23 14.78
C ASN A 122 7.40 13.58 14.71
N ASN A 123 8.11 13.51 15.84
CA ASN A 123 9.55 13.77 15.93
C ASN A 123 10.41 12.65 15.31
N ALA A 124 9.83 11.51 14.98
CA ALA A 124 10.49 10.40 14.30
C ALA A 124 10.31 10.43 12.76
N LEU A 125 9.59 11.41 12.20
CA LEU A 125 9.33 11.50 10.76
C LEU A 125 10.61 11.41 9.91
N GLU A 126 11.65 12.18 10.27
CA GLU A 126 12.92 12.18 9.52
C GLU A 126 13.59 10.79 9.56
N MET A 127 13.52 10.09 10.69
CA MET A 127 14.06 8.75 10.83
C MET A 127 13.34 7.78 9.87
N VAL A 128 12.01 7.83 9.82
CA VAL A 128 11.23 6.95 8.93
C VAL A 128 11.52 7.25 7.46
N LEU A 129 11.53 8.52 7.05
CA LEU A 129 11.82 8.89 5.66
C LEU A 129 13.22 8.46 5.23
N TRP A 130 14.22 8.60 6.11
CA TRP A 130 15.56 8.08 5.88
C TRP A 130 15.54 6.55 5.72
N MET A 131 14.87 5.83 6.62
CA MET A 131 14.82 4.37 6.59
C MET A 131 14.11 3.82 5.35
N GLU A 132 12.97 4.41 4.96
CA GLU A 132 12.26 4.06 3.74
C GLU A 132 13.09 4.31 2.48
N SER A 133 13.80 5.43 2.43
CA SER A 133 14.68 5.73 1.30
C SER A 133 15.83 4.74 1.19
N ASP A 134 16.39 4.30 2.32
CA ASP A 134 17.48 3.31 2.34
C ASP A 134 17.01 1.97 1.78
N ARG A 135 15.83 1.57 2.23
CA ARG A 135 15.18 0.33 1.80
C ARG A 135 14.77 0.37 0.32
N MET A 136 14.27 1.51 -0.19
CA MET A 136 13.93 1.68 -1.60
C MET A 136 15.17 1.68 -2.50
N GLY A 137 16.21 2.45 -2.14
CA GLY A 137 17.34 2.70 -3.03
C GLY A 137 18.45 1.65 -2.95
N TYR A 138 18.64 1.03 -1.77
CA TYR A 138 19.89 0.35 -1.46
C TYR A 138 19.72 -1.05 -0.85
N MET A 139 18.48 -1.52 -0.61
CA MET A 139 18.23 -2.90 -0.15
C MET A 139 18.84 -3.93 -1.10
N ILE A 140 18.78 -3.69 -2.41
CA ILE A 140 19.22 -4.70 -3.38
C ILE A 140 20.72 -5.04 -3.30
N ASN A 141 21.52 -4.17 -2.70
CA ASN A 141 22.95 -4.37 -2.47
C ASN A 141 23.24 -5.41 -1.38
N THR A 142 22.26 -5.72 -0.52
CA THR A 142 22.40 -6.61 0.66
C THR A 142 21.90 -8.03 0.40
N VAL A 143 21.21 -8.25 -0.74
CA VAL A 143 20.63 -9.56 -1.08
C VAL A 143 21.72 -10.59 -1.35
N THR A 144 21.99 -11.42 -0.35
CA THR A 144 22.85 -12.61 -0.45
C THR A 144 22.04 -13.87 -0.70
N GLN A 145 22.70 -14.92 -1.20
CA GLN A 145 22.08 -16.23 -1.37
C GLN A 145 21.55 -16.81 -0.05
N ALA A 146 22.25 -16.57 1.06
CA ALA A 146 21.87 -17.06 2.37
C ALA A 146 20.61 -16.33 2.91
N ALA A 147 20.57 -15.00 2.79
CA ALA A 147 19.40 -14.21 3.17
C ALA A 147 18.16 -14.60 2.36
N PHE A 148 18.34 -14.77 1.05
CA PHE A 148 17.29 -15.23 0.15
C PHE A 148 16.74 -16.62 0.53
N MET A 149 17.61 -17.62 0.73
CA MET A 149 17.18 -18.97 1.10
C MET A 149 16.42 -18.99 2.44
N ASN A 150 16.85 -18.17 3.41
CA ASN A 150 16.13 -18.04 4.68
C ASN A 150 14.69 -17.55 4.45
N GLN A 151 14.51 -16.44 3.72
CA GLN A 151 13.16 -15.93 3.46
C GLN A 151 12.32 -16.85 2.58
N GLN A 152 12.95 -17.53 1.63
CA GLN A 152 12.29 -18.58 0.83
C GLN A 152 11.72 -19.70 1.72
N GLU A 153 12.47 -20.16 2.73
CA GLU A 153 11.97 -21.16 3.68
C GLU A 153 10.86 -20.62 4.59
N VAL A 154 10.96 -19.36 5.03
CA VAL A 154 9.93 -18.70 5.85
C VAL A 154 8.60 -18.64 5.09
N VAL A 155 8.61 -18.14 3.85
CA VAL A 155 7.39 -18.03 3.03
C VAL A 155 6.80 -19.41 2.70
N GLN A 156 7.64 -20.42 2.44
CA GLN A 156 7.16 -21.80 2.24
C GLN A 156 6.46 -22.35 3.50
N ASN A 157 7.02 -22.09 4.69
CA ASN A 157 6.41 -22.52 5.94
C ASN A 157 5.13 -21.75 6.25
N GLU A 158 5.08 -20.46 5.93
CA GLU A 158 3.86 -19.67 6.05
C GLU A 158 2.75 -20.24 5.16
N LYS A 159 3.03 -20.57 3.89
CA LYS A 159 2.05 -21.21 3.00
C LYS A 159 1.52 -22.51 3.60
N ARG A 160 2.42 -23.37 4.10
CA ARG A 160 2.04 -24.63 4.76
C ARG A 160 1.11 -24.38 5.94
N GLN A 161 1.39 -23.35 6.74
CA GLN A 161 0.61 -23.04 7.94
C GLN A 161 -0.74 -22.37 7.62
N ARG A 162 -0.74 -21.34 6.77
CA ARG A 162 -1.91 -20.48 6.52
C ARG A 162 -2.86 -21.04 5.47
N VAL A 163 -2.34 -21.81 4.51
CA VAL A 163 -3.08 -22.31 3.35
C VAL A 163 -3.22 -23.82 3.43
N ASP A 164 -2.11 -24.56 3.37
CA ASP A 164 -2.16 -26.01 3.13
C ASP A 164 -2.71 -26.79 4.35
N ASN A 165 -2.41 -26.32 5.57
CA ASN A 165 -2.84 -26.94 6.83
C ASN A 165 -3.97 -26.15 7.52
N ASN A 166 -4.81 -25.47 6.76
CA ASN A 166 -5.91 -24.66 7.28
C ASN A 166 -7.24 -25.05 6.61
N PRO A 167 -8.32 -25.36 7.37
CA PRO A 167 -9.64 -25.54 6.79
C PRO A 167 -10.02 -24.36 5.88
N TYR A 168 -10.48 -24.68 4.67
CA TYR A 168 -10.83 -23.70 3.64
C TYR A 168 -9.67 -22.83 3.12
N GLY A 169 -8.41 -23.12 3.47
CA GLY A 169 -7.24 -22.35 3.00
C GLY A 169 -7.08 -22.33 1.48
N HIS A 170 -7.57 -23.36 0.78
CA HIS A 170 -7.53 -23.44 -0.68
C HIS A 170 -8.76 -22.86 -1.39
N THR A 171 -9.68 -22.21 -0.68
CA THR A 171 -10.93 -21.71 -1.29
C THR A 171 -10.65 -20.71 -2.40
N ASP A 172 -9.83 -19.70 -2.12
CA ASP A 172 -9.48 -18.66 -3.10
C ASP A 172 -8.68 -19.25 -4.27
N TYR A 173 -7.77 -20.18 -4.00
CA TYR A 173 -7.07 -20.92 -5.05
C TYR A 173 -8.03 -21.61 -6.03
N VAL A 174 -9.04 -22.30 -5.51
CA VAL A 174 -10.04 -22.98 -6.35
C VAL A 174 -10.88 -21.96 -7.11
N ILE A 175 -11.33 -20.88 -6.46
CA ILE A 175 -12.13 -19.85 -7.09
C ILE A 175 -11.36 -19.18 -8.24
N ASP A 176 -10.15 -18.70 -7.97
CA ASP A 176 -9.36 -17.92 -8.93
C ASP A 176 -8.94 -18.76 -10.13
N LYS A 177 -8.58 -20.05 -9.92
CA LYS A 177 -8.28 -20.99 -11.01
C LYS A 177 -9.48 -21.29 -11.91
N ASN A 178 -10.71 -21.14 -11.42
CA ASN A 178 -11.93 -21.40 -12.20
C ASN A 178 -12.54 -20.14 -12.84
N ILE A 179 -12.31 -18.96 -12.25
CA ILE A 179 -12.81 -17.69 -12.79
C ILE A 179 -11.87 -17.14 -13.85
N TYR A 180 -10.55 -17.23 -13.63
CA TYR A 180 -9.56 -16.68 -14.55
C TYR A 180 -8.95 -17.78 -15.42
N PRO A 181 -8.83 -17.56 -16.74
CA PRO A 181 -8.21 -18.53 -17.63
C PRO A 181 -6.73 -18.73 -17.29
N GLU A 182 -6.20 -19.89 -17.66
CA GLU A 182 -4.76 -20.17 -17.55
C GLU A 182 -3.94 -19.08 -18.25
N GLY A 183 -2.93 -18.55 -17.56
CA GLY A 183 -2.10 -17.43 -18.03
C GLY A 183 -2.61 -16.04 -17.68
N HIS A 184 -3.85 -15.86 -17.20
CA HIS A 184 -4.31 -14.57 -16.67
C HIS A 184 -3.61 -14.27 -15.33
N PRO A 185 -3.14 -13.04 -15.06
CA PRO A 185 -2.36 -12.76 -13.85
C PRO A 185 -3.06 -12.95 -12.50
N TYR A 186 -4.39 -12.99 -12.52
CA TYR A 186 -5.19 -13.26 -11.32
C TYR A 186 -5.50 -14.76 -11.15
N ASN A 187 -4.95 -15.63 -12.00
CA ASN A 187 -5.13 -17.08 -11.92
C ASN A 187 -4.29 -17.72 -10.80
N TRP A 188 -3.27 -17.02 -10.28
CA TRP A 188 -2.43 -17.51 -9.18
C TRP A 188 -2.59 -16.67 -7.92
N GLN A 189 -2.32 -17.29 -6.79
CA GLN A 189 -2.42 -16.67 -5.47
C GLN A 189 -1.18 -15.83 -5.18
N VAL A 190 -1.35 -14.79 -4.36
CA VAL A 190 -0.26 -13.90 -3.92
C VAL A 190 0.90 -14.66 -3.26
N ILE A 191 0.57 -15.70 -2.49
CA ILE A 191 1.58 -16.53 -1.81
C ILE A 191 2.36 -17.46 -2.75
N GLY A 192 1.91 -17.59 -4.01
CA GLY A 192 2.54 -18.41 -5.04
C GLY A 192 2.45 -19.93 -4.85
N GLU A 193 3.09 -20.63 -5.77
CA GLU A 193 3.26 -22.08 -5.77
C GLU A 193 4.58 -22.48 -5.10
N LEU A 194 4.57 -23.58 -4.34
CA LEU A 194 5.78 -24.06 -3.66
C LEU A 194 6.93 -24.37 -4.65
N VAL A 195 6.60 -24.93 -5.82
CA VAL A 195 7.59 -25.25 -6.85
C VAL A 195 8.21 -23.99 -7.47
N ASP A 196 7.42 -22.94 -7.62
CA ASP A 196 7.90 -21.66 -8.17
C ASP A 196 8.83 -20.97 -7.17
N LEU A 197 8.41 -20.93 -5.89
CA LEU A 197 9.23 -20.44 -4.80
C LEU A 197 10.55 -21.21 -4.71
N GLN A 198 10.55 -22.55 -4.82
CA GLN A 198 11.77 -23.38 -4.77
C GLN A 198 12.74 -23.12 -5.92
N ASN A 199 12.21 -22.82 -7.11
CA ASN A 199 13.03 -22.59 -8.31
C ASN A 199 13.51 -21.14 -8.45
N ALA A 200 13.11 -20.25 -7.54
CA ALA A 200 13.53 -18.86 -7.51
C ALA A 200 15.03 -18.73 -7.19
N THR A 201 15.67 -17.73 -7.80
CA THR A 201 17.09 -17.42 -7.64
C THR A 201 17.30 -15.98 -7.17
N VAL A 202 18.51 -15.68 -6.66
CA VAL A 202 18.91 -14.30 -6.34
C VAL A 202 18.83 -13.38 -7.57
N ALA A 203 19.11 -13.91 -8.77
CA ALA A 203 18.99 -13.13 -10.00
C ALA A 203 17.53 -12.74 -10.26
N ASP A 204 16.59 -13.67 -10.11
CA ASP A 204 15.16 -13.38 -10.28
C ASP A 204 14.70 -12.28 -9.28
N VAL A 205 15.22 -12.26 -8.05
CA VAL A 205 14.92 -11.22 -7.05
C VAL A 205 15.48 -9.86 -7.47
N LYS A 206 16.69 -9.82 -8.00
CA LYS A 206 17.31 -8.59 -8.52
C LYS A 206 16.56 -8.03 -9.72
N ASP A 207 16.13 -8.90 -10.61
CA ASP A 207 15.32 -8.52 -11.75
C ASP A 207 13.95 -8.00 -11.30
N PHE A 208 13.32 -8.63 -10.30
CA PHE A 208 12.05 -8.17 -9.74
C PHE A 208 12.17 -6.78 -9.09
N HIS A 209 13.22 -6.55 -8.29
CA HIS A 209 13.50 -5.22 -7.73
C HIS A 209 13.66 -4.17 -8.83
N HIS A 210 14.53 -4.43 -9.81
CA HIS A 210 14.83 -3.49 -10.88
C HIS A 210 13.63 -3.16 -11.78
N ASN A 211 12.66 -4.05 -11.89
CA ASN A 211 11.48 -3.80 -12.72
C ASN A 211 10.39 -3.02 -12.00
N PHE A 212 10.37 -3.03 -10.66
CA PHE A 212 9.16 -2.65 -9.92
C PHE A 212 9.37 -1.77 -8.68
N TYR A 213 10.58 -1.74 -8.10
CA TYR A 213 10.88 -1.04 -6.84
C TYR A 213 11.63 0.27 -7.03
N ASP A 214 11.35 0.95 -8.15
CA ASP A 214 11.91 2.27 -8.45
C ASP A 214 10.95 3.42 -8.08
N PRO A 215 11.46 4.64 -7.85
CA PRO A 215 10.66 5.80 -7.45
C PRO A 215 9.47 6.08 -8.38
N ASN A 216 9.65 5.95 -9.69
CA ASN A 216 8.60 6.17 -10.71
C ASN A 216 7.50 5.10 -10.74
N ASN A 217 7.62 4.03 -9.94
CA ASN A 217 6.59 3.01 -9.76
C ASN A 217 6.04 2.99 -8.32
N ALA A 218 6.25 4.06 -7.56
CA ALA A 218 5.83 4.17 -6.17
C ALA A 218 5.07 5.47 -5.88
N THR A 219 4.23 5.41 -4.84
CA THR A 219 3.60 6.58 -4.22
C THR A 219 3.97 6.63 -2.74
N LEU A 220 4.62 7.70 -2.32
CA LEU A 220 4.87 8.03 -0.91
C LEU A 220 3.70 8.86 -0.37
N VAL A 221 3.10 8.42 0.74
CA VAL A 221 2.04 9.13 1.45
C VAL A 221 2.52 9.48 2.85
N ILE A 222 2.37 10.75 3.23
CA ILE A 222 2.66 11.23 4.59
C ILE A 222 1.40 11.90 5.13
N ALA A 223 0.84 11.35 6.20
CA ALA A 223 -0.39 11.84 6.82
C ALA A 223 -0.21 12.03 8.34
N GLY A 224 -0.62 13.18 8.89
CA GLY A 224 -0.54 13.46 10.34
C GLY A 224 0.13 14.77 10.70
N ASP A 225 0.69 14.86 11.91
CA ASP A 225 1.19 16.11 12.48
C ASP A 225 2.63 16.38 12.05
N PHE A 226 2.79 17.10 10.94
CA PHE A 226 4.08 17.56 10.43
C PHE A 226 3.95 18.93 9.78
N LYS A 227 5.06 19.62 9.53
CA LYS A 227 5.07 20.84 8.71
C LYS A 227 5.37 20.49 7.26
N GLU A 228 4.47 20.78 6.34
CA GLU A 228 4.60 20.47 4.91
C GLU A 228 5.94 20.93 4.32
N LYS A 229 6.36 22.18 4.60
CA LYS A 229 7.65 22.71 4.10
C LYS A 229 8.87 21.94 4.60
N GLU A 230 8.82 21.39 5.82
CA GLU A 230 9.90 20.57 6.39
C GLU A 230 9.84 19.16 5.78
N ALA A 231 8.65 18.56 5.70
CA ALA A 231 8.46 17.25 5.08
C ALA A 231 8.93 17.23 3.61
N LYS A 232 8.56 18.22 2.78
CA LYS A 232 9.01 18.30 1.38
C LYS A 232 10.54 18.36 1.26
N LYS A 233 11.23 19.05 2.18
CA LYS A 233 12.70 19.08 2.20
C LYS A 233 13.31 17.72 2.57
N LEU A 234 12.70 17.01 3.52
CA LEU A 234 13.15 15.67 3.91
C LEU A 234 12.91 14.66 2.78
N VAL A 235 11.74 14.72 2.14
CA VAL A 235 11.42 13.88 0.98
C VAL A 235 12.42 14.11 -0.15
N GLU A 236 12.70 15.37 -0.50
CA GLU A 236 13.73 15.70 -1.51
C GLU A 236 15.12 15.20 -1.08
N LYS A 237 15.50 15.42 0.18
CA LYS A 237 16.81 15.02 0.73
C LYS A 237 17.06 13.51 0.62
N TYR A 238 16.05 12.69 0.91
CA TYR A 238 16.22 11.25 1.05
C TYR A 238 15.83 10.47 -0.22
N PHE A 239 14.76 10.88 -0.89
CA PHE A 239 14.29 10.17 -2.08
C PHE A 239 14.81 10.78 -3.38
N GLY A 240 15.18 12.07 -3.40
CA GLY A 240 15.58 12.77 -4.63
C GLY A 240 16.87 12.24 -5.27
N GLU A 241 17.77 11.63 -4.48
CA GLU A 241 19.00 11.02 -5.01
C GLU A 241 18.80 9.64 -5.63
N ILE A 242 17.69 8.97 -5.33
CA ILE A 242 17.38 7.65 -5.87
C ILE A 242 17.10 7.81 -7.36
N LYS A 243 17.81 7.04 -8.18
CA LYS A 243 17.65 7.11 -9.63
C LYS A 243 16.24 6.71 -10.04
N ARG A 244 15.77 7.35 -11.09
CA ARG A 244 14.58 6.88 -11.81
C ARG A 244 14.86 5.53 -12.45
N GLY A 245 13.91 4.60 -12.34
CA GLY A 245 13.88 3.31 -13.05
C GLY A 245 13.47 3.43 -14.51
#